data_AF-A0A7X5SBH3-F1
#
_entry.id   AF-A0A7X5SBH3-F1
#
_cell.length_a   1.000
_cell.length_b   1.000
_cell.length_c   1.000
_cell.angle_alpha   90.00
_cell.angle_beta   90.00
_cell.angle_gamma   90.00
#
_symmetry.space_group_name_H-M   'P 1'
#
loop_
_entity.id
_entity.type
_entity.pdbx_description
1 polymer ?
#
loop_
_entity_poly.entity_id
_entity_poly.type
_entity_poly.pdbx_seq_one_letter_code
_entity_poly.pdbx_strand_id
1 'polypeptide(L)'
;SIDLRAILGLGPKLVAMYLGASLSIMLGAVVAFWVMGWVHPATVAGDTWAGMAALAGSWIGGGANMLAMREVFDVDATTFGQFAVVDVGVGYVWMAALIFLAGRARSIDARSGADTRALDALQERMARFQAEHARIPSLADLMVIVAVAFGGVGLAHALA
;
A
#
# COMPACT_ATOMS: atom_id res chain seq x y z
N SER A 1 -12.94 -7.14 8.22
CA SER A 1 -12.01 -8.29 8.25
C SER A 1 -11.65 -8.67 6.84
N ILE A 2 -10.37 -8.95 6.56
CA ILE A 2 -9.90 -9.40 5.25
C ILE A 2 -10.05 -10.93 5.20
N ASP A 3 -10.82 -11.47 4.24
CA ASP A 3 -10.93 -12.92 4.06
C ASP A 3 -9.69 -13.45 3.32
N LEU A 4 -8.65 -13.74 4.10
CA LEU A 4 -7.38 -14.29 3.60
C LEU A 4 -7.59 -15.60 2.82
N ARG A 5 -8.58 -16.43 3.17
CA ARG A 5 -8.86 -17.67 2.45
C ARG A 5 -9.44 -17.40 1.07
N ALA A 6 -10.33 -16.41 0.94
CA ALA A 6 -10.87 -16.00 -0.35
C ALA A 6 -9.80 -15.42 -1.27
N ILE A 7 -8.90 -14.60 -0.70
CA ILE A 7 -7.76 -14.01 -1.42
C ILE A 7 -6.81 -15.11 -1.91
N LEU A 8 -6.46 -16.08 -1.05
CA LEU A 8 -5.66 -17.24 -1.46
C LEU A 8 -6.36 -18.10 -2.53
N GLY A 9 -7.70 -18.11 -2.56
CA GLY A 9 -8.51 -18.77 -3.58
C GLY A 9 -8.38 -18.18 -4.99
N LEU A 10 -7.85 -16.96 -5.12
CA LEU A 10 -7.45 -16.39 -6.42
C LEU A 10 -6.21 -17.08 -7.01
N GLY A 11 -5.50 -17.88 -6.21
CA GLY A 11 -4.47 -18.82 -6.64
C GLY A 11 -3.26 -18.14 -7.30
N PRO A 12 -2.62 -18.81 -8.29
CA PRO A 12 -1.36 -18.33 -8.87
C PRO A 12 -1.49 -16.99 -9.60
N LYS A 13 -2.69 -16.60 -10.04
CA LYS A 13 -2.92 -15.30 -10.70
C LYS A 13 -2.66 -14.12 -9.76
N LEU A 14 -3.10 -14.24 -8.50
CA LEU A 14 -2.87 -13.18 -7.51
C LEU A 14 -1.39 -13.05 -7.18
N VAL A 15 -0.70 -14.17 -7.01
CA VAL A 15 0.74 -14.18 -6.74
C VAL A 15 1.51 -13.58 -7.91
N ALA A 16 1.19 -13.96 -9.15
CA ALA A 16 1.81 -13.39 -10.33
C ALA A 16 1.53 -11.89 -10.46
N MET A 17 0.30 -11.44 -10.16
CA MET A 17 -0.05 -10.01 -10.17
C MET A 17 0.74 -9.24 -9.11
N TYR A 18 0.85 -9.78 -7.89
CA TYR A 18 1.63 -9.16 -6.82
C TYR A 18 3.11 -9.08 -7.16
N LEU A 19 3.72 -10.18 -7.63
CA LEU A 19 5.12 -10.20 -8.03
C LEU A 19 5.39 -9.27 -9.22
N GLY A 20 4.48 -9.25 -10.20
CA GLY A 20 4.56 -8.33 -11.34
C GLY A 20 4.50 -6.87 -10.91
N ALA A 21 3.57 -6.52 -10.01
CA ALA A 21 3.47 -5.18 -9.44
C ALA A 21 4.75 -4.81 -8.67
N SER A 22 5.24 -5.68 -7.79
CA SER A 22 6.46 -5.45 -7.02
C SER A 22 7.69 -5.27 -7.92
N LEU A 23 7.87 -6.15 -8.92
CA LEU A 23 8.96 -5.99 -9.90
C LEU A 23 8.83 -4.68 -10.68
N SER A 24 7.62 -4.30 -11.07
CA SER A 24 7.42 -3.05 -11.83
C SER A 24 7.83 -1.82 -11.02
N ILE A 25 7.58 -1.80 -9.72
CA ILE A 25 7.99 -0.72 -8.82
C ILE A 25 9.51 -0.70 -8.68
N MET A 26 10.14 -1.87 -8.46
CA MET A 26 11.60 -1.98 -8.38
C MET A 26 12.28 -1.49 -9.67
N LEU A 27 11.78 -1.94 -10.82
CA LEU A 27 12.28 -1.50 -12.12
C LEU A 27 12.03 -0.01 -12.35
N GLY A 28 10.86 0.50 -11.94
CA GLY A 28 10.54 1.92 -12.01
C GLY A 28 11.55 2.78 -11.26
N ALA A 29 11.97 2.37 -10.06
CA ALA A 29 13.00 3.06 -9.29
C ALA A 29 14.36 3.05 -10.02
N VAL A 30 14.80 1.90 -10.52
CA VAL A 30 16.06 1.77 -11.28
C VAL A 30 16.04 2.64 -12.54
N VAL A 31 14.96 2.58 -13.31
CA VAL A 31 14.79 3.38 -14.54
C VAL A 31 14.73 4.86 -14.21
N ALA A 32 14.05 5.27 -13.13
CA ALA A 32 13.99 6.66 -12.71
C ALA A 32 15.39 7.21 -12.37
N PHE A 33 16.18 6.47 -11.58
CA PHE A 33 17.57 6.87 -11.28
C PHE A 33 18.44 6.92 -12.52
N TRP A 34 18.29 5.95 -13.43
CA TRP A 34 19.05 5.91 -14.67
C TRP A 34 18.73 7.09 -15.58
N VAL A 35 17.44 7.39 -15.81
CA VAL A 35 17.00 8.52 -16.63
C VAL A 35 17.39 9.85 -15.99
N MET A 36 17.18 10.02 -14.69
CA MET A 36 17.54 11.25 -13.99
C MET A 36 19.05 11.47 -13.94
N GLY A 37 19.85 10.39 -13.92
CA GLY A 37 21.30 10.47 -14.08
C GLY A 37 21.75 11.09 -15.41
N TRP A 38 20.91 11.06 -16.45
CA TRP A 38 21.20 11.67 -17.75
C TRP A 38 20.58 13.06 -17.87
N VAL A 39 19.33 13.22 -17.41
CA VAL A 39 18.56 14.45 -17.58
C VAL A 39 18.96 15.53 -16.57
N HIS A 40 19.14 15.15 -15.31
CA HIS A 40 19.49 16.07 -14.23
C HIS A 40 20.29 15.34 -13.14
N PRO A 41 21.61 15.12 -13.36
CA PRO A 41 22.45 14.29 -12.49
C PRO A 41 22.43 14.73 -11.02
N ALA A 42 22.29 16.04 -10.76
CA ALA A 42 22.23 16.58 -9.41
C ALA A 42 21.01 16.09 -8.61
N THR A 43 19.95 15.60 -9.26
CA THR A 43 18.76 15.05 -8.56
C THR A 43 19.01 13.66 -7.99
N VAL A 44 19.95 12.91 -8.55
CA VAL A 44 20.30 11.55 -8.08
C VAL A 44 21.67 11.50 -7.43
N ALA A 45 22.35 12.64 -7.31
CA ALA A 45 23.63 12.77 -6.64
C ALA A 45 23.45 12.75 -5.12
N GLY A 46 24.39 12.13 -4.41
CA GLY A 46 24.36 12.03 -2.94
C GLY A 46 23.29 11.04 -2.44
N ASP A 47 22.61 11.39 -1.35
CA ASP A 47 21.82 10.45 -0.55
C ASP A 47 20.35 10.33 -0.98
N THR A 48 20.00 10.79 -2.19
CA THR A 48 18.62 10.67 -2.72
C THR A 48 18.13 9.22 -2.75
N TRP A 49 19.04 8.26 -2.94
CA TRP A 49 18.71 6.83 -2.90
C TRP A 49 18.19 6.40 -1.52
N ALA A 50 18.68 7.00 -0.43
CA ALA A 50 18.25 6.71 0.92
C ALA A 50 16.84 7.26 1.18
N GLY A 51 16.53 8.44 0.64
CA GLY A 51 15.16 8.97 0.60
C GLY A 51 14.19 8.07 -0.19
N MET A 52 14.66 7.50 -1.31
CA MET A 52 13.88 6.52 -2.09
C MET A 52 13.67 5.22 -1.32
N ALA A 53 14.66 4.76 -0.55
CA ALA A 53 14.51 3.60 0.33
C ALA A 53 13.48 3.85 1.44
N ALA A 54 13.48 5.06 2.03
CA ALA A 54 12.45 5.47 2.98
C ALA A 54 11.06 5.48 2.35
N LEU A 55 10.92 6.05 1.15
CA LEU A 55 9.66 6.01 0.38
C LEU A 55 9.19 4.59 0.13
N ALA A 56 10.06 3.67 -0.31
CA ALA A 56 9.69 2.27 -0.50
C ALA A 56 9.19 1.63 0.81
N GLY A 57 9.75 2.04 1.96
CA GLY A 57 9.28 1.65 3.28
C GLY A 57 7.80 1.99 3.52
N SER A 58 7.31 3.12 3.02
CA SER A 58 5.91 3.54 3.20
C SER A 58 4.92 2.62 2.50
N TRP A 59 5.27 2.08 1.32
CA TRP A 59 4.39 1.22 0.54
C TRP A 59 4.34 -0.22 1.06
N ILE A 60 5.39 -0.68 1.72
CA ILE A 60 5.44 -2.04 2.30
C ILE A 60 4.78 -2.08 3.68
N GLY A 61 5.03 -1.06 4.53
CA GLY A 61 4.66 -1.10 5.96
C GLY A 61 4.10 0.21 6.50
N GLY A 62 3.74 1.16 5.64
CA GLY A 62 3.18 2.46 6.03
C GLY A 62 4.21 3.44 6.61
N GLY A 63 3.71 4.55 7.15
CA GLY A 63 4.55 5.62 7.68
C GLY A 63 5.52 5.18 8.80
N ALA A 64 5.15 4.17 9.59
CA ALA A 64 6.03 3.59 10.61
C ALA A 64 7.27 2.93 10.00
N ASN A 65 7.10 2.15 8.92
CA ASN A 65 8.21 1.51 8.25
C ASN A 65 9.05 2.53 7.45
N MET A 66 8.42 3.56 6.87
CA MET A 66 9.13 4.70 6.29
C MET A 66 10.01 5.42 7.32
N LEU A 67 9.51 5.64 8.54
CA LEU A 67 10.28 6.24 9.63
C LEU A 67 11.43 5.31 10.10
N ALA A 68 11.19 4.00 10.16
CA ALA A 68 12.24 3.04 10.49
C ALA A 68 13.36 3.06 9.43
N MET A 69 13.01 3.13 8.14
CA MET A 69 13.99 3.25 7.05
C MET A 69 14.79 4.56 7.13
N ARG A 70 14.16 5.67 7.55
CA ARG A 70 14.87 6.93 7.81
C ARG A 70 15.99 6.73 8.84
N GLU A 71 15.69 6.04 9.94
CA GLU A 71 16.67 5.79 11.01
C GLU A 71 17.79 4.85 10.56
N VAL A 72 17.44 3.78 9.84
CA VAL A 72 18.42 2.78 9.35
C VAL A 72 19.39 3.38 8.33
N PHE A 73 18.91 4.28 7.47
CA PHE A 73 19.70 4.87 6.40
C PHE A 73 20.15 6.32 6.69
N ASP A 74 19.98 6.79 7.93
CA ASP A 74 20.32 8.16 8.37
C ASP A 74 19.84 9.26 7.42
N VAL A 75 18.59 9.14 6.96
CA VAL A 75 18.01 10.10 6.00
C VAL A 75 17.73 11.42 6.72
N ASP A 76 18.34 12.49 6.23
CA ASP A 76 18.16 13.82 6.80
C ASP A 76 16.69 14.28 6.72
N ALA A 77 16.29 15.15 7.65
CA ALA A 77 14.89 15.57 7.79
C ALA A 77 14.34 16.28 6.54
N THR A 78 15.19 16.97 5.78
CA THR A 78 14.79 17.69 4.56
C THR A 78 14.47 16.70 3.46
N THR A 79 15.40 15.78 3.17
CA THR A 79 15.18 14.72 2.17
C THR A 79 13.98 13.86 2.56
N PHE A 80 13.91 13.42 3.81
CA PHE A 80 12.77 12.64 4.31
C PHE A 80 11.44 13.37 4.14
N GLY A 81 11.38 14.66 4.51
CA GLY A 81 10.19 15.48 4.37
C GLY A 81 9.74 15.64 2.91
N GLN A 82 10.69 15.85 1.99
CA GLN A 82 10.39 15.93 0.56
C GLN A 82 9.76 14.63 0.03
N PHE A 83 10.34 13.48 0.38
CA PHE A 83 9.80 12.18 -0.01
C PHE A 83 8.42 11.90 0.60
N ALA A 84 8.21 12.25 1.87
CA ALA A 84 6.91 12.07 2.53
C ALA A 84 5.80 12.91 1.89
N VAL A 85 6.11 14.16 1.52
CA VAL A 85 5.15 15.04 0.82
C VAL A 85 4.78 14.47 -0.55
N VAL A 86 5.78 14.00 -1.30
CA VAL A 86 5.56 13.38 -2.61
C VAL A 86 4.74 12.09 -2.47
N ASP A 87 5.03 11.25 -1.48
CA ASP A 87 4.29 10.01 -1.22
C ASP A 87 2.80 10.26 -1.05
N VAL A 88 2.47 11.18 -0.14
CA VAL A 88 1.09 11.53 0.19
C VAL A 88 0.41 12.20 -1.01
N GLY A 89 1.10 13.13 -1.68
CA GLY A 89 0.55 13.85 -2.84
C GLY A 89 0.24 12.93 -4.01
N VAL A 90 1.22 12.12 -4.43
CA VAL A 90 1.07 11.17 -5.53
C VAL A 90 0.04 10.10 -5.16
N GLY A 91 0.06 9.59 -3.93
CA GLY A 91 -0.90 8.62 -3.42
C GLY A 91 -2.34 9.11 -3.53
N TYR A 92 -2.62 10.36 -3.11
CA TYR A 92 -3.97 10.93 -3.22
C TYR A 92 -4.41 11.20 -4.66
N VAL A 93 -3.51 11.72 -5.50
CA VAL A 93 -3.82 11.93 -6.92
C VAL A 93 -4.13 10.59 -7.60
N TRP A 94 -3.35 9.55 -7.31
CA TRP A 94 -3.59 8.21 -7.84
C TRP A 94 -4.90 7.61 -7.32
N MET A 95 -5.21 7.79 -6.03
CA MET A 95 -6.47 7.36 -5.45
C MET A 95 -7.67 8.03 -6.14
N ALA A 96 -7.59 9.34 -6.40
CA ALA A 96 -8.63 10.06 -7.13
C ALA A 96 -8.84 9.50 -8.54
N ALA A 97 -7.73 9.21 -9.25
CA ALA A 97 -7.78 8.56 -10.56
C ALA A 97 -8.43 7.17 -10.48
N LEU A 98 -8.04 6.33 -9.53
CA LEU A 98 -8.62 5.00 -9.34
C LEU A 98 -10.13 5.06 -9.03
N ILE A 99 -10.57 5.97 -8.16
CA ILE A 99 -12.00 6.18 -7.85
C ILE A 99 -12.75 6.60 -9.11
N PHE A 100 -12.19 7.52 -9.91
CA PHE A 100 -12.77 7.93 -11.18
C PHE A 100 -12.89 6.75 -12.18
N LEU A 101 -11.91 5.85 -12.22
CA LEU A 101 -11.92 4.66 -13.06
C LEU A 101 -12.84 3.56 -12.50
N ALA A 102 -13.01 3.46 -11.19
CA ALA A 102 -13.79 2.40 -10.54
C ALA A 102 -15.24 2.36 -11.03
N GLY A 103 -15.88 3.52 -11.21
CA GLY A 103 -17.23 3.60 -11.78
C GLY A 103 -17.34 3.12 -13.24
N ARG A 104 -16.21 2.95 -13.93
CA ARG A 104 -16.10 2.51 -15.32
C ARG A 104 -15.47 1.12 -15.47
N ALA A 105 -15.17 0.43 -14.36
CA ALA A 105 -14.46 -0.85 -14.34
C ALA A 105 -15.05 -1.86 -15.34
N ARG A 106 -16.36 -2.12 -15.29
CA ARG A 106 -17.05 -3.05 -16.22
C ARG A 106 -16.81 -2.73 -17.70
N SER A 107 -16.79 -1.46 -18.08
CA SER A 107 -16.52 -1.08 -19.48
C SER A 107 -15.05 -1.27 -19.84
N ILE A 108 -14.14 -1.06 -18.90
CA ILE A 108 -12.70 -1.27 -19.10
C ILE A 108 -12.43 -2.77 -19.24
N ASP A 109 -13.00 -3.59 -18.35
CA ASP A 109 -12.85 -5.05 -18.33
C ASP A 109 -13.40 -5.68 -19.63
N ALA A 110 -14.57 -5.21 -20.09
CA ALA A 110 -15.14 -5.67 -21.36
C ALA A 110 -14.27 -5.29 -22.57
N ARG A 111 -13.62 -4.12 -22.55
CA ARG A 111 -12.71 -3.67 -23.63
C ARG A 111 -11.37 -4.39 -23.61
N SER A 112 -10.85 -4.72 -22.42
CA SER A 112 -9.58 -5.44 -22.27
C SER A 112 -9.73 -6.95 -22.43
N GLY A 113 -10.97 -7.47 -22.41
CA GLY A 113 -11.24 -8.91 -22.44
C GLY A 113 -10.87 -9.59 -21.12
N ALA A 114 -10.88 -8.86 -20.01
CA ALA A 114 -10.51 -9.40 -18.70
C ALA A 114 -11.54 -10.41 -18.19
N ASP A 115 -11.06 -11.55 -17.67
CA ASP A 115 -11.91 -12.55 -16.99
C ASP A 115 -12.14 -12.16 -15.53
N THR A 116 -13.28 -11.55 -15.23
CA THR A 116 -13.65 -11.05 -13.90
C THR A 116 -14.41 -12.04 -13.04
N ARG A 117 -14.71 -13.27 -13.52
CA ARG A 117 -15.60 -14.22 -12.83
C ARG A 117 -15.20 -14.49 -11.37
N ALA A 118 -13.91 -14.63 -11.11
CA ALA A 118 -13.39 -14.85 -9.75
C ALA A 118 -13.56 -13.62 -8.85
N LEU A 119 -13.46 -12.42 -9.42
CA LEU A 119 -13.67 -11.17 -8.72
C LEU A 119 -15.15 -10.95 -8.41
N ASP A 120 -16.04 -11.27 -9.34
CA ASP A 120 -17.49 -11.16 -9.15
C ASP A 120 -17.97 -12.12 -8.05
N ALA A 121 -17.49 -13.38 -8.06
CA ALA A 121 -17.76 -14.35 -7.00
C ALA A 121 -17.24 -13.89 -5.63
N LEU A 122 -16.06 -13.25 -5.59
CA LEU A 122 -15.52 -12.67 -4.37
C LEU A 122 -16.39 -11.51 -3.85
N GLN A 123 -16.82 -10.60 -4.73
CA GLN A 123 -17.70 -9.49 -4.38
C GLN A 123 -19.03 -9.98 -3.81
N GLU A 124 -19.67 -10.96 -4.45
CA GLU A 124 -20.92 -11.54 -3.95
C GLU A 124 -20.73 -12.19 -2.57
N ARG A 125 -19.63 -12.93 -2.38
CA ARG A 125 -19.33 -13.59 -1.10
C ARG A 125 -19.11 -12.56 0.00
N MET A 126 -18.40 -11.47 -0.29
CA MET A 126 -18.21 -10.36 0.65
C MET A 126 -19.53 -9.66 0.96
N ALA A 127 -20.39 -9.42 -0.04
CA ALA A 127 -21.70 -8.80 0.17
C ALA A 127 -22.61 -9.66 1.07
N ARG A 128 -22.65 -10.98 0.85
CA ARG A 128 -23.40 -11.91 1.71
C ARG A 128 -22.84 -11.94 3.12
N PHE A 129 -21.52 -12.04 3.26
CA PHE A 129 -20.87 -12.05 4.58
C PHE A 129 -21.18 -10.76 5.37
N GLN A 130 -21.10 -9.59 4.72
CA GLN A 130 -21.48 -8.32 5.32
C GLN A 130 -22.96 -8.31 5.70
N ALA A 131 -23.87 -8.74 4.83
CA ALA A 131 -25.31 -8.77 5.15
C ALA A 131 -25.63 -9.68 6.34
N GLU A 132 -24.94 -10.81 6.48
CA GLU A 132 -25.15 -11.77 7.56
C GLU A 132 -24.49 -11.36 8.89
N HIS A 133 -23.36 -10.62 8.85
CA HIS A 133 -22.53 -10.35 10.03
C HIS A 133 -22.44 -8.86 10.40
N ALA A 134 -22.99 -7.95 9.60
CA ALA A 134 -23.01 -6.52 9.92
C ALA A 134 -23.84 -6.32 11.19
N ARG A 135 -23.15 -5.95 12.27
CA ARG A 135 -23.75 -5.53 13.53
C ARG A 135 -23.18 -4.19 13.95
N ILE A 136 -23.99 -3.39 14.63
CA ILE A 136 -23.55 -2.13 15.23
C ILE A 136 -22.57 -2.50 16.37
N PRO A 137 -21.34 -1.96 16.38
CA PRO A 137 -20.39 -2.23 17.45
C PRO A 137 -20.95 -1.78 18.80
N SER A 138 -20.85 -2.64 19.80
CA SER A 138 -21.21 -2.29 21.17
C SER A 138 -20.09 -1.48 21.85
N LEU A 139 -20.40 -0.79 22.95
CA LEU A 139 -19.37 -0.13 23.76
C LEU A 139 -18.27 -1.11 24.19
N ALA A 140 -18.63 -2.35 24.54
CA ALA A 140 -17.67 -3.38 24.91
C ALA A 140 -16.72 -3.71 23.75
N ASP A 141 -17.23 -3.83 22.52
CA ASP A 141 -16.40 -4.06 21.33
C ASP A 141 -15.37 -2.92 21.15
N LEU A 142 -15.79 -1.67 21.34
CA LEU A 142 -14.92 -0.50 21.27
C LEU A 142 -13.87 -0.50 22.38
N MET A 143 -14.26 -0.83 23.62
CA MET A 143 -13.33 -0.90 24.75
C MET A 143 -12.28 -2.00 24.56
N VAL A 144 -12.64 -3.14 23.97
CA VAL A 144 -11.68 -4.21 23.63
C VAL A 144 -10.70 -3.73 22.56
N ILE A 145 -11.17 -3.05 21.51
CA ILE A 145 -10.30 -2.49 20.46
C ILE A 145 -9.28 -1.52 21.07
N VAL A 146 -9.74 -0.61 21.93
CA VAL A 146 -8.88 0.33 22.66
C VAL A 146 -7.88 -0.42 23.53
N ALA A 147 -8.34 -1.40 24.32
CA ALA A 147 -7.46 -2.18 25.19
C ALA A 147 -6.38 -2.94 24.42
N VAL A 148 -6.71 -3.54 23.27
CA VAL A 148 -5.74 -4.22 22.41
C VAL A 148 -4.74 -3.24 21.81
N ALA A 149 -5.21 -2.09 21.31
CA ALA A 149 -4.34 -1.07 20.72
C ALA A 149 -3.36 -0.50 21.76
N PHE A 150 -3.85 0.01 22.88
CA PHE A 150 -3.00 0.60 23.92
C PHE A 150 -2.19 -0.45 24.68
N GLY A 151 -2.76 -1.63 24.93
CA GLY A 151 -2.05 -2.74 25.57
C GLY A 151 -0.90 -3.25 24.72
N GLY A 152 -1.10 -3.41 23.40
CA GLY A 152 -0.05 -3.80 22.48
C GLY A 152 1.07 -2.77 22.38
N VAL A 153 0.73 -1.47 22.28
CA VAL A 153 1.70 -0.38 22.29
C VAL A 153 2.47 -0.33 23.62
N GLY A 154 1.77 -0.43 24.74
CA GLY A 154 2.38 -0.43 26.08
C GLY A 154 3.33 -1.61 26.30
N LEU A 155 2.94 -2.81 25.84
CA LEU A 155 3.81 -3.99 25.90
C LEU A 155 5.06 -3.81 25.03
N ALA A 156 4.90 -3.31 23.79
CA ALA A 156 6.03 -3.06 22.90
C ALA A 156 7.01 -2.04 23.51
N HIS A 157 6.50 -1.01 24.18
CA HIS A 157 7.33 -0.01 24.86
C HIS A 157 8.02 -0.56 26.12
N ALA A 158 7.38 -1.47 26.85
CA ALA A 158 7.98 -2.11 28.03
C ALA A 158 9.09 -3.13 27.67
N LEU A 159 9.09 -3.64 26.43
CA LEU A 159 10.06 -4.62 25.92
C LEU A 159 11.19 -3.98 25.10
N ALA A 160 11.08 -2.70 24.74
CA ALA A 160 12.08 -1.92 24.01
C ALA A 160 13.10 -1.29 24.97
#